data_AF-A0A835WY11-F1
#
_entry.id   AF-A0A835WY11-F1
#
_cell.length_a   1.000
_cell.length_b   1.000
_cell.length_c   1.000
_cell.angle_alpha   90.00
_cell.angle_beta   90.00
_cell.angle_gamma   90.00
#
_symmetry.space_group_name_H-M   'P 1'
#
loop_
_entity.id
_entity.type
_entity.pdbx_description
1 polymer ?
#
loop_
_entity_poly.entity_id
_entity_poly.type
_entity_poly.pdbx_seq_one_letter_code
_entity_poly.pdbx_strand_id
1 'polypeptide(L)'
;MEIVDKFILSAIYSSSFTGNYPIDIVKGKTHLTDQYINDRIENLIKNGLIETDKKNLTEIGRSSLRVVLAGGVFDIIHPGHIHTLNSAKALGDVLVVVVATDTTAQKMKKRKPLHKQNQRKDLVSSLSMVDLCVIGQEGDIFKTVEIIKPEIIALGYDQTHQEKFITDGCRKLNLDIKVARLQSPIPEISSSEIEREYGKAIHGI
;
A
#
# COMPACT_ATOMS: atom_id res chain seq x y z
N MET A 1 -23.30 4.95 -3.81
CA MET A 1 -22.02 5.49 -4.30
C MET A 1 -21.57 4.64 -5.46
N GLU A 2 -21.27 5.25 -6.60
CA GLU A 2 -20.89 4.50 -7.80
C GLU A 2 -19.41 4.10 -7.76
N ILE A 3 -19.01 3.16 -8.63
CA ILE A 3 -17.62 2.69 -8.73
C ILE A 3 -16.67 3.85 -9.01
N VAL A 4 -17.05 4.79 -9.88
CA VAL A 4 -16.22 5.95 -10.21
C VAL A 4 -16.01 6.90 -9.02
N ASP A 5 -17.02 7.07 -8.17
CA ASP A 5 -16.89 7.90 -6.95
C ASP A 5 -15.82 7.31 -6.04
N LYS A 6 -15.85 5.98 -5.84
CA LYS A 6 -14.82 5.30 -5.06
C LYS A 6 -13.42 5.46 -5.64
N PHE A 7 -13.28 5.43 -6.97
CA PHE A 7 -11.99 5.70 -7.61
C PHE A 7 -11.51 7.13 -7.37
N ILE A 8 -12.40 8.12 -7.46
CA ILE A 8 -12.07 9.53 -7.20
C ILE A 8 -11.65 9.71 -5.74
N LEU A 9 -12.42 9.17 -4.79
CA LEU A 9 -12.08 9.25 -3.37
C LEU A 9 -10.74 8.57 -3.07
N SER A 10 -10.49 7.40 -3.67
CA SER A 10 -9.22 6.68 -3.56
C SER A 10 -8.04 7.50 -4.11
N ALA A 11 -8.22 8.17 -5.25
CA ALA A 11 -7.21 9.03 -5.83
C ALA A 11 -6.90 10.25 -4.95
N ILE A 12 -7.94 10.90 -4.39
CA ILE A 12 -7.77 12.02 -3.45
C ILE A 12 -7.04 11.55 -2.20
N TYR A 13 -7.45 10.41 -1.64
CA TYR A 13 -6.77 9.81 -0.50
C TYR A 13 -5.28 9.60 -0.77
N SER A 14 -4.90 8.90 -1.85
CA SER A 14 -3.50 8.66 -2.21
C SER A 14 -2.72 9.95 -2.52
N SER A 15 -3.38 10.93 -3.14
CA SER A 15 -2.76 12.20 -3.50
C SER A 15 -2.34 13.03 -2.29
N SER A 16 -3.06 12.92 -1.18
CA SER A 16 -2.75 13.65 0.07
C SER A 16 -1.38 13.28 0.66
N PHE A 17 -0.82 12.12 0.28
CA PHE A 17 0.50 11.65 0.71
C PHE A 17 1.62 11.91 -0.30
N THR A 18 1.28 12.17 -1.57
CA THR A 18 2.27 12.23 -2.68
C THR A 18 2.40 13.62 -3.27
N GLY A 19 1.42 14.51 -3.07
CA GLY A 19 1.37 15.82 -3.71
C GLY A 19 0.98 15.77 -5.19
N ASN A 20 0.70 14.58 -5.74
CA ASN A 20 0.16 14.41 -7.08
C ASN A 20 -1.24 15.03 -7.17
N TYR A 21 -1.69 15.40 -8.37
CA TYR A 21 -3.07 15.86 -8.53
C TYR A 21 -4.02 14.65 -8.63
N PRO A 22 -5.13 14.62 -7.86
CA PRO A 22 -6.08 13.50 -7.90
C PRO A 22 -6.59 13.18 -9.30
N ILE A 23 -6.82 14.21 -10.12
CA ILE A 23 -7.34 14.05 -11.49
C ILE A 23 -6.38 13.26 -12.39
N ASP A 24 -5.07 13.46 -12.24
CA ASP A 24 -4.06 12.76 -13.04
C ASP A 24 -4.05 11.26 -12.69
N ILE A 25 -4.25 10.92 -11.41
CA ILE A 25 -4.36 9.54 -10.95
C ILE A 25 -5.61 8.88 -11.54
N VAL A 26 -6.76 9.56 -11.52
CA VAL A 26 -8.01 9.03 -12.08
C VAL A 26 -7.90 8.82 -13.59
N LYS A 27 -7.30 9.78 -14.31
CA LYS A 27 -7.06 9.67 -15.76
C LYS A 27 -6.07 8.57 -16.12
N GLY A 28 -5.04 8.35 -15.29
CA GLY A 28 -4.09 7.26 -15.51
C GLY A 28 -4.72 5.86 -15.40
N LYS A 29 -5.84 5.73 -14.67
CA LYS A 29 -6.53 4.45 -14.43
C LYS A 29 -7.85 4.31 -15.20
N THR A 30 -8.34 5.35 -15.85
CA THR A 30 -9.67 5.38 -16.50
C THR A 30 -9.62 6.14 -17.83
N HIS A 31 -10.61 5.91 -18.70
CA HIS A 31 -10.77 6.66 -19.95
C HIS A 31 -11.79 7.82 -19.82
N LEU A 32 -11.98 8.33 -18.60
CA LEU A 32 -12.95 9.39 -18.33
C LEU A 32 -12.40 10.76 -18.73
N THR A 33 -13.31 11.67 -19.12
CA THR A 33 -12.95 13.05 -19.45
C THR A 33 -12.79 13.90 -18.19
N ASP A 34 -11.95 14.94 -18.28
CA ASP A 34 -11.72 15.88 -17.18
C ASP A 34 -13.02 16.54 -16.72
N GLN A 35 -13.90 16.89 -17.67
CA GLN A 35 -15.22 17.45 -17.37
C GLN A 35 -16.05 16.49 -16.51
N TYR A 36 -16.14 15.22 -16.92
CA TYR A 36 -16.89 14.22 -16.17
C TYR A 36 -16.31 14.02 -14.76
N ILE A 37 -14.99 13.91 -14.64
CA ILE A 37 -14.33 13.74 -13.33
C ILE A 37 -14.61 14.94 -12.43
N ASN A 38 -14.51 16.17 -12.96
CA ASN A 38 -14.77 17.38 -12.19
C ASN A 38 -16.23 17.48 -11.74
N ASP A 39 -17.20 17.16 -12.61
CA ASP A 39 -18.62 17.17 -12.25
C ASP A 39 -18.91 16.17 -11.11
N ARG A 40 -18.23 15.02 -11.11
CA ARG A 40 -18.31 14.04 -10.01
C ARG A 40 -17.68 14.55 -8.73
N ILE A 41 -16.51 15.19 -8.80
CA ILE A 41 -15.87 15.81 -7.63
C ILE A 41 -16.80 16.87 -7.02
N GLU A 42 -17.41 17.74 -7.82
CA GLU A 42 -18.36 18.75 -7.31
C GLU A 42 -19.57 18.13 -6.61
N ASN A 43 -20.08 17.01 -7.12
CA ASN A 43 -21.16 16.27 -6.47
C ASN A 43 -20.70 15.68 -5.11
N LEU A 44 -19.51 15.09 -5.06
CA LEU A 44 -18.93 14.51 -3.85
C LEU A 44 -18.61 15.57 -2.79
N ILE A 45 -18.21 16.79 -3.19
CA ILE A 45 -18.10 17.95 -2.29
C ILE A 45 -19.46 18.32 -1.70
N LYS A 46 -20.49 18.45 -2.55
CA LYS A 46 -21.85 18.78 -2.10
C LYS A 46 -22.42 17.76 -1.12
N ASN A 47 -22.06 16.48 -1.29
CA ASN A 47 -22.46 15.41 -0.39
C ASN A 47 -21.56 15.30 0.86
N GLY A 48 -20.54 16.17 1.00
CA GLY A 48 -19.67 16.23 2.16
C GLY A 48 -18.64 15.10 2.24
N LEU A 49 -18.22 14.49 1.12
CA LEU A 49 -17.17 13.46 1.08
C LEU A 49 -15.78 14.04 0.79
N ILE A 50 -15.71 15.17 0.08
CA ILE A 50 -14.46 15.84 -0.29
C ILE A 50 -14.49 17.25 0.28
N GLU A 51 -13.36 17.70 0.80
CA GLU A 51 -13.16 19.09 1.24
C GLU A 51 -13.24 20.07 0.05
N THR A 52 -13.59 21.32 0.30
CA THR A 52 -13.75 22.33 -0.77
C THR A 52 -12.45 22.63 -1.53
N ASP A 53 -11.30 22.29 -0.96
CA ASP A 53 -9.98 22.42 -1.59
C ASP A 53 -9.68 21.34 -2.63
N LYS A 54 -10.54 20.32 -2.77
CA LYS A 54 -10.40 19.14 -3.67
C LYS A 54 -9.18 18.26 -3.41
N LYS A 55 -8.45 18.50 -2.31
CA LYS A 55 -7.19 17.81 -1.98
C LYS A 55 -7.35 16.81 -0.85
N ASN A 56 -8.34 17.02 0.00
CA ASN A 56 -8.55 16.19 1.18
C ASN A 56 -9.94 15.57 1.19
N LEU A 57 -10.04 14.39 1.79
CA LEU A 57 -11.33 13.80 2.14
C LEU A 57 -11.79 14.37 3.48
N THR A 58 -13.10 14.56 3.61
CA THR A 58 -13.72 14.75 4.93
C THR A 58 -13.63 13.45 5.73
N GLU A 59 -14.01 13.48 7.01
CA GLU A 59 -14.14 12.26 7.82
C GLU A 59 -15.13 11.26 7.17
N ILE A 60 -16.27 11.73 6.67
CA ILE A 60 -17.28 10.90 5.98
C ILE A 60 -16.68 10.27 4.72
N GLY A 61 -15.97 11.06 3.92
CA GLY A 61 -15.32 10.57 2.71
C GLY A 61 -14.26 9.52 3.01
N ARG A 62 -13.43 9.76 4.03
CA ARG A 62 -12.40 8.81 4.46
C ARG A 62 -12.99 7.50 4.97
N SER A 63 -14.05 7.57 5.78
CA SER A 63 -14.73 6.39 6.32
C SER A 63 -15.51 5.60 5.27
N SER A 64 -15.75 6.18 4.09
CA SER A 64 -16.40 5.49 2.96
C SER A 64 -15.46 4.57 2.15
N LEU A 65 -14.15 4.68 2.41
CA LEU A 65 -13.11 3.84 1.80
C LEU A 65 -12.69 2.71 2.72
N ARG A 66 -12.42 1.56 2.14
CA ARG A 66 -11.70 0.47 2.79
C ARG A 66 -10.25 0.47 2.34
N VAL A 67 -9.37 0.93 3.21
CA VAL A 67 -7.93 1.00 3.02
C VAL A 67 -7.28 -0.27 3.56
N VAL A 68 -6.49 -0.92 2.71
CA VAL A 68 -5.70 -2.10 3.01
C VAL A 68 -4.23 -1.69 3.10
N LEU A 69 -3.57 -2.07 4.19
CA LEU A 69 -2.15 -1.88 4.39
C LEU A 69 -1.42 -3.21 4.23
N ALA A 70 -0.41 -3.26 3.38
CA ALA A 70 0.54 -4.38 3.31
C ALA A 70 1.96 -3.85 3.56
N GLY A 71 2.81 -4.66 4.20
CA GLY A 71 4.18 -4.25 4.55
C GLY A 71 5.21 -5.30 4.16
N GLY A 72 6.38 -4.85 3.68
CA GLY A 72 7.45 -5.77 3.28
C GLY A 72 8.76 -5.09 2.96
N VAL A 73 9.80 -5.90 2.77
CA VAL A 73 11.12 -5.40 2.34
C VAL A 73 11.12 -5.11 0.84
N PHE A 74 10.57 -6.02 0.02
CA PHE A 74 10.52 -5.89 -1.45
C PHE A 74 11.91 -5.63 -2.08
N ASP A 75 12.92 -6.39 -1.64
CA ASP A 75 14.30 -6.24 -2.14
C ASP A 75 14.43 -6.66 -3.61
N ILE A 76 13.81 -7.79 -3.97
CA ILE A 76 13.64 -8.24 -5.34
C ILE A 76 12.15 -8.58 -5.50
N ILE A 77 11.48 -7.95 -6.46
CA ILE A 77 10.09 -8.26 -6.81
C ILE A 77 10.05 -9.59 -7.56
N HIS A 78 9.10 -10.45 -7.20
CA HIS A 78 8.89 -11.76 -7.81
C HIS A 78 7.38 -12.09 -7.82
N PRO A 79 6.94 -13.14 -8.55
CA PRO A 79 5.51 -13.45 -8.69
C PRO A 79 4.76 -13.62 -7.36
N GLY A 80 5.40 -14.17 -6.33
CA GLY A 80 4.83 -14.27 -4.97
C GLY A 80 4.36 -12.92 -4.40
N HIS A 81 5.15 -11.85 -4.58
CA HIS A 81 4.74 -10.50 -4.21
C HIS A 81 3.54 -10.03 -5.04
N ILE A 82 3.54 -10.28 -6.35
CA ILE A 82 2.46 -9.88 -7.26
C ILE A 82 1.13 -10.54 -6.84
N HIS A 83 1.12 -11.84 -6.59
CA HIS A 83 -0.08 -12.55 -6.14
C HIS A 83 -0.57 -12.08 -4.78
N THR A 84 0.36 -11.86 -3.84
CA THR A 84 0.03 -11.37 -2.49
C THR A 84 -0.57 -9.96 -2.56
N LEU A 85 0.06 -9.04 -3.29
CA LEU A 85 -0.44 -7.66 -3.42
C LEU A 85 -1.76 -7.58 -4.20
N ASN A 86 -1.97 -8.41 -5.22
CA ASN A 86 -3.28 -8.51 -5.89
C ASN A 86 -4.37 -8.99 -4.92
N SER A 87 -4.06 -10.00 -4.10
CA SER A 87 -4.99 -10.50 -3.09
C SER A 87 -5.28 -9.44 -2.02
N ALA A 88 -4.27 -8.64 -1.64
CA ALA A 88 -4.45 -7.52 -0.72
C ALA A 88 -5.35 -6.44 -1.33
N LYS A 89 -5.10 -6.02 -2.58
CA LYS A 89 -5.92 -5.04 -3.29
C LYS A 89 -7.38 -5.48 -3.39
N ALA A 90 -7.64 -6.77 -3.61
CA ALA A 90 -9.01 -7.29 -3.68
C ALA A 90 -9.81 -7.17 -2.36
N LEU A 91 -9.14 -6.93 -1.23
CA LEU A 91 -9.83 -6.78 0.06
C LEU A 91 -10.43 -5.39 0.28
N GLY A 92 -10.06 -4.38 -0.51
CA GLY A 92 -10.52 -3.00 -0.29
C GLY A 92 -10.42 -2.09 -1.51
N ASP A 93 -10.69 -0.81 -1.27
CA ASP A 93 -10.74 0.22 -2.30
C ASP A 93 -9.34 0.81 -2.58
N VAL A 94 -8.47 0.86 -1.56
CA VAL A 94 -7.10 1.39 -1.65
C VAL A 94 -6.12 0.37 -1.09
N LEU A 95 -5.06 0.04 -1.85
CA LEU A 95 -3.91 -0.69 -1.35
C LEU A 95 -2.74 0.28 -1.09
N VAL A 96 -2.40 0.43 0.18
CA VAL A 96 -1.18 1.11 0.64
C VAL A 96 -0.11 0.06 0.91
N VAL A 97 1.06 0.20 0.28
CA VAL A 97 2.21 -0.67 0.54
C VAL A 97 3.29 0.10 1.29
N VAL A 98 3.72 -0.45 2.42
CA VAL A 98 4.81 0.08 3.24
C VAL A 98 6.08 -0.69 2.92
N VAL A 99 7.06 0.02 2.36
CA VAL A 99 8.41 -0.49 2.14
C VAL A 99 9.22 -0.26 3.41
N ALA A 100 9.79 -1.34 3.95
CA ALA A 100 10.64 -1.27 5.14
C ALA A 100 11.86 -0.36 4.92
N THR A 101 12.28 0.37 5.96
CA THR A 101 13.54 1.14 5.91
C THR A 101 14.75 0.24 5.68
N ASP A 102 15.86 0.79 5.20
CA ASP A 102 17.09 0.02 5.00
C ASP A 102 17.58 -0.64 6.30
N THR A 103 17.47 0.07 7.44
CA THR A 103 17.82 -0.45 8.76
C THR A 103 16.89 -1.59 9.22
N THR A 104 15.59 -1.48 8.94
CA THR A 104 14.59 -2.52 9.25
C THR A 104 14.83 -3.75 8.40
N ALA A 105 15.03 -3.56 7.08
CA ALA A 105 15.35 -4.64 6.15
C ALA A 105 16.61 -5.39 6.57
N GLN A 106 17.66 -4.67 6.96
CA GLN A 106 18.90 -5.27 7.42
C GLN A 106 18.73 -6.10 8.69
N LYS A 107 17.98 -5.60 9.68
CA LYS A 107 17.66 -6.35 10.91
C LYS A 107 16.85 -7.62 10.62
N MET A 108 15.84 -7.52 9.75
CA MET A 108 14.97 -8.65 9.40
C MET A 108 15.68 -9.73 8.59
N LYS A 109 16.47 -9.34 7.60
CA LYS A 109 17.13 -10.28 6.67
C LYS A 109 18.55 -10.66 7.09
N LYS A 110 19.10 -10.03 8.14
CA LYS A 110 20.48 -10.21 8.63
C LYS A 110 21.55 -10.00 7.54
N ARG A 111 21.22 -9.21 6.51
CA ARG A 111 22.11 -8.81 5.42
C ARG A 111 21.73 -7.42 4.91
N LYS A 112 22.64 -6.72 4.25
CA LYS A 112 22.28 -5.47 3.57
C LYS A 112 21.28 -5.75 2.44
N PRO A 113 20.25 -4.91 2.26
CA PRO A 113 19.39 -5.01 1.08
C PRO A 113 20.21 -4.69 -0.18
N LEU A 114 19.82 -5.27 -1.31
CA LEU A 114 20.44 -5.00 -2.61
C LEU A 114 20.05 -3.61 -3.12
N HIS A 115 18.78 -3.25 -2.92
CA HIS A 115 18.25 -1.95 -3.30
C HIS A 115 17.99 -1.07 -2.06
N LYS A 116 18.36 0.20 -2.13
CA LYS A 116 18.01 1.19 -1.10
C LYS A 116 16.49 1.36 -1.02
N GLN A 117 15.98 1.79 0.14
CA GLN A 117 14.54 1.93 0.39
C GLN A 117 13.79 2.76 -0.65
N ASN A 118 14.40 3.82 -1.18
CA ASN A 118 13.78 4.64 -2.23
C ASN A 118 13.64 3.86 -3.54
N GLN A 119 14.67 3.10 -3.94
CA GLN A 119 14.62 2.26 -5.15
C GLN A 119 13.56 1.16 -5.01
N ARG A 120 13.47 0.53 -3.83
CA ARG A 120 12.42 -0.46 -3.52
C ARG A 120 11.03 0.16 -3.56
N LYS A 121 10.86 1.37 -3.01
CA LYS A 121 9.62 2.16 -3.12
C LYS A 121 9.27 2.44 -4.58
N ASP A 122 10.21 2.87 -5.41
CA ASP A 122 9.95 3.19 -6.82
C ASP A 122 9.47 1.95 -7.59
N LEU A 123 10.14 0.80 -7.37
CA LEU A 123 9.75 -0.48 -7.94
C LEU A 123 8.32 -0.87 -7.51
N VAL A 124 8.01 -0.82 -6.21
CA VAL A 124 6.68 -1.18 -5.70
C VAL A 124 5.61 -0.19 -6.18
N SER A 125 5.93 1.10 -6.28
CA SER A 125 5.01 2.14 -6.77
C SER A 125 4.63 1.95 -8.23
N SER A 126 5.48 1.27 -9.02
CA SER A 126 5.20 0.97 -10.43
C SER A 126 4.22 -0.18 -10.65
N LEU A 127 3.88 -0.92 -9.58
CA LEU A 127 2.97 -2.06 -9.68
C LEU A 127 1.52 -1.58 -9.75
N SER A 128 0.78 -2.04 -10.76
CA SER A 128 -0.56 -1.53 -11.08
C SER A 128 -1.61 -1.66 -9.97
N MET A 129 -1.50 -2.68 -9.11
CA MET A 129 -2.42 -2.91 -8.00
C MET A 129 -2.13 -2.04 -6.77
N VAL A 130 -0.99 -1.34 -6.73
CA VAL A 130 -0.59 -0.47 -5.62
C VAL A 130 -1.12 0.93 -5.88
N ASP A 131 -1.89 1.47 -4.94
CA ASP A 131 -2.44 2.83 -5.04
C ASP A 131 -1.55 3.87 -4.37
N LEU A 132 -0.80 3.47 -3.35
CA LEU A 132 0.13 4.31 -2.62
C LEU A 132 1.27 3.45 -2.08
N CYS A 133 2.51 3.87 -2.32
CA CYS A 133 3.68 3.27 -1.69
C CYS A 133 4.39 4.29 -0.80
N VAL A 134 4.61 3.93 0.47
CA VAL A 134 5.31 4.76 1.44
C VAL A 134 6.48 4.01 2.05
N ILE A 135 7.43 4.73 2.62
CA ILE A 135 8.51 4.14 3.42
C ILE A 135 8.05 4.10 4.87
N GLY A 136 8.28 2.96 5.54
CA GLY A 136 7.94 2.78 6.94
C GLY A 136 8.72 3.71 7.87
N GLN A 137 8.21 3.88 9.08
CA GLN A 137 8.90 4.65 10.12
C GLN A 137 9.89 3.75 10.88
N GLU A 138 11.11 4.24 11.07
CA GLU A 138 12.14 3.47 11.75
C GLU A 138 11.77 3.20 13.22
N GLY A 139 11.96 1.94 13.65
CA GLY A 139 11.80 1.54 15.05
C GLY A 139 10.35 1.38 15.53
N ASP A 140 9.36 1.83 14.76
CA ASP A 140 7.95 1.75 15.13
C ASP A 140 7.03 1.69 13.91
N ILE A 141 6.50 0.50 13.63
CA ILE A 141 5.55 0.29 12.52
C ILE A 141 4.20 0.98 12.78
N PHE A 142 3.85 1.21 14.05
CA PHE A 142 2.53 1.72 14.43
C PHE A 142 2.37 3.20 14.10
N LYS A 143 3.47 3.96 14.00
CA LYS A 143 3.43 5.33 13.47
C LYS A 143 2.91 5.38 12.03
N THR A 144 3.32 4.44 11.19
CA THR A 144 2.77 4.34 9.82
C THR A 144 1.30 3.94 9.86
N VAL A 145 0.91 3.03 10.75
CA VAL A 145 -0.50 2.63 10.92
C VAL A 145 -1.37 3.83 11.36
N GLU A 146 -0.89 4.67 12.27
CA GLU A 146 -1.59 5.87 12.75
C GLU A 146 -1.78 6.95 11.67
N ILE A 147 -0.78 7.09 10.78
CA ILE A 147 -0.85 8.02 9.65
C ILE A 147 -1.84 7.52 8.59
N ILE A 148 -1.78 6.22 8.25
CA ILE A 148 -2.58 5.63 7.16
C ILE A 148 -4.03 5.33 7.62
N LYS A 149 -4.20 4.95 8.88
CA LYS A 149 -5.44 4.51 9.52
C LYS A 149 -6.17 3.38 8.77
N PRO A 150 -5.51 2.29 8.37
CA PRO A 150 -6.13 1.28 7.52
C PRO A 150 -7.25 0.52 8.25
N GLU A 151 -8.26 0.06 7.52
CA GLU A 151 -9.27 -0.86 8.05
C GLU A 151 -8.79 -2.31 8.03
N ILE A 152 -7.83 -2.63 7.16
CA ILE A 152 -7.27 -3.99 7.01
C ILE A 152 -5.74 -3.93 6.98
N ILE A 153 -5.08 -4.78 7.76
CA ILE A 153 -3.66 -5.09 7.60
C ILE A 153 -3.54 -6.48 6.97
N ALA A 154 -2.98 -6.53 5.76
CA ALA A 154 -2.71 -7.75 5.02
C ALA A 154 -1.31 -8.27 5.31
N LEU A 155 -1.22 -9.52 5.75
CA LEU A 155 0.02 -10.23 6.06
C LEU A 155 0.28 -11.34 5.05
N GLY A 156 1.55 -11.50 4.66
CA GLY A 156 1.99 -12.66 3.90
C GLY A 156 1.87 -13.97 4.70
N TYR A 157 1.81 -15.09 3.98
CA TYR A 157 1.72 -16.43 4.58
C TYR A 157 2.88 -16.74 5.53
N ASP A 158 4.07 -16.20 5.25
CA ASP A 158 5.31 -16.37 6.02
C ASP A 158 5.39 -15.48 7.28
N GLN A 159 4.45 -14.57 7.48
CA GLN A 159 4.44 -13.61 8.59
C GLN A 159 3.58 -14.08 9.79
N THR A 160 3.65 -15.35 10.16
CA THR A 160 2.76 -15.97 11.16
C THR A 160 2.85 -15.32 12.54
N HIS A 161 4.07 -15.04 13.01
CA HIS A 161 4.31 -14.51 14.35
C HIS A 161 3.95 -13.02 14.55
N GLN A 162 3.50 -12.32 13.50
CA GLN A 162 3.25 -10.87 13.56
C GLN A 162 1.81 -10.50 13.94
N GLU A 163 0.84 -11.41 13.78
CA GLU A 163 -0.59 -11.08 13.88
C GLU A 163 -1.01 -10.59 15.27
N LYS A 164 -0.58 -11.30 16.33
CA LYS A 164 -0.87 -10.89 17.71
C LYS A 164 -0.23 -9.54 18.03
N PHE A 165 1.04 -9.36 17.66
CA PHE A 165 1.75 -8.10 17.88
C PHE A 165 1.06 -6.92 17.21
N ILE A 166 0.62 -7.09 15.96
CA ILE A 166 -0.11 -6.07 15.22
C ILE A 166 -1.46 -5.78 15.87
N THR A 167 -2.24 -6.83 16.16
CA THR A 167 -3.56 -6.68 16.78
C THR A 167 -3.48 -5.95 18.12
N ASP A 168 -2.53 -6.34 18.98
CA ASP A 168 -2.36 -5.72 20.30
C ASP A 168 -1.85 -4.28 20.20
N GLY A 169 -0.98 -3.96 19.24
CA GLY A 169 -0.52 -2.60 19.01
C GLY A 169 -1.61 -1.69 18.44
N CYS A 170 -2.41 -2.16 17.48
CA CYS A 170 -3.53 -1.42 16.92
C CYS A 170 -4.62 -1.12 17.95
N ARG A 171 -4.90 -2.05 18.88
CA ARG A 171 -5.81 -1.82 20.00
C ARG A 171 -5.35 -0.68 20.90
N LYS A 172 -4.04 -0.55 21.15
CA LYS A 172 -3.48 0.56 21.94
C LYS A 172 -3.63 1.93 21.25
N LEU A 173 -3.77 1.94 19.93
CA LEU A 173 -4.05 3.13 19.14
C LEU A 173 -5.55 3.43 19.00
N ASN A 174 -6.43 2.65 19.64
CA ASN A 174 -7.89 2.72 19.46
C ASN A 174 -8.33 2.56 17.98
N LEU A 175 -7.59 1.78 17.20
CA LEU A 175 -7.94 1.46 15.81
C LEU A 175 -8.52 0.05 15.75
N ASP A 176 -9.76 -0.06 15.26
CA ASP A 176 -10.40 -1.36 14.99
C ASP A 176 -9.95 -1.86 13.61
N ILE A 177 -8.96 -2.75 13.61
CA ILE A 177 -8.29 -3.22 12.40
C ILE A 177 -8.50 -4.72 12.24
N LYS A 178 -8.89 -5.13 11.03
CA LYS A 178 -8.92 -6.54 10.66
C LYS A 178 -7.55 -6.97 10.13
N VAL A 179 -6.99 -8.04 10.69
CA VAL A 179 -5.82 -8.69 10.11
C VAL A 179 -6.26 -9.76 9.12
N ALA A 180 -5.72 -9.72 7.90
CA ALA A 180 -6.00 -10.70 6.85
C ALA A 180 -4.70 -11.40 6.44
N ARG A 181 -4.66 -12.73 6.55
CA ARG A 181 -3.52 -13.53 6.10
C ARG A 181 -3.73 -13.98 4.66
N LEU A 182 -2.81 -13.61 3.79
CA LEU A 182 -2.86 -13.90 2.37
C LEU A 182 -1.99 -15.09 2.05
N GLN A 183 -2.54 -16.04 1.31
CA GLN A 183 -1.81 -17.19 0.79
C GLN A 183 -1.07 -16.77 -0.49
N SER A 184 0.15 -17.27 -0.70
CA SER A 184 0.80 -17.21 -2.00
C SER A 184 0.53 -18.53 -2.74
N PRO A 185 0.05 -18.50 -4.00
CA PRO A 185 -0.06 -19.72 -4.80
C PRO A 185 1.31 -20.31 -5.15
N ILE A 186 2.40 -19.54 -4.93
CA ILE A 186 3.77 -19.95 -5.18
C ILE A 186 4.60 -19.63 -3.92
N PRO A 187 4.51 -20.45 -2.86
CA PRO A 187 5.17 -20.18 -1.58
C PRO A 187 6.67 -20.52 -1.60
N GLU A 188 7.16 -21.21 -2.63
CA GLU A 188 8.54 -21.65 -2.72
C GLU A 188 9.46 -20.50 -3.15
N ILE A 189 9.02 -19.67 -4.11
CA ILE A 189 9.81 -18.56 -4.65
C ILE A 189 9.89 -17.38 -3.67
N SER A 190 11.10 -17.12 -3.17
CA SER A 190 11.42 -15.95 -2.33
C SER A 190 12.62 -15.16 -2.87
N SER A 191 12.74 -13.87 -2.51
CA SER A 191 13.94 -13.08 -2.86
C SER A 191 15.25 -13.75 -2.38
N SER A 192 15.23 -14.44 -1.24
CA SER A 192 16.40 -15.13 -0.69
C SER A 192 16.77 -16.38 -1.49
N GLU A 193 15.80 -17.07 -2.06
CA GLU A 193 16.05 -18.21 -2.95
C GLU A 193 16.62 -17.74 -4.29
N ILE A 194 16.03 -16.70 -4.90
CA ILE A 194 16.53 -16.12 -6.15
C ILE A 194 17.99 -15.65 -5.99
N GLU A 195 18.30 -14.98 -4.89
CA GLU A 195 19.67 -14.55 -4.58
C GLU A 195 20.62 -15.74 -4.36
N ARG A 196 20.17 -16.81 -3.70
CA ARG A 196 20.98 -18.02 -3.49
C ARG A 196 21.29 -18.72 -4.81
N GLU A 197 20.30 -18.85 -5.69
CA GLU A 197 20.44 -19.56 -6.97
C GLU A 197 21.19 -18.73 -8.02
N TYR A 198 20.88 -17.44 -8.16
CA TYR A 198 21.37 -16.61 -9.26
C TYR A 198 22.35 -15.51 -8.81
N GLY A 199 22.45 -15.20 -7.51
CA GLY A 199 23.22 -14.06 -7.02
C GLY A 199 24.73 -14.14 -7.30
N LYS A 200 25.31 -15.36 -7.30
CA LYS A 200 26.72 -15.55 -7.69
C LYS A 200 26.95 -15.46 -9.20
N ALA A 201 25.93 -15.73 -10.02
CA ALA A 201 26.04 -15.66 -11.48
C ALA A 201 26.00 -14.22 -12.00
N ILE A 202 25.42 -13.28 -11.23
CA ILE A 202 25.30 -11.86 -11.63
C ILE A 202 26.64 -11.11 -11.59
N HIS A 203 27.63 -11.60 -10.82
CA HIS A 203 29.01 -11.09 -10.82
C HIS A 203 29.97 -11.91 -11.70
N GLY A 204 29.45 -12.80 -12.55
CA GLY A 204 30.23 -13.67 -13.44
C GLY A 204 30.45 -13.10 -14.84
N ILE A 205 30.76 -11.79 -14.95
CA ILE A 205 31.37 -11.18 -16.14
C ILE A 205 32.70 -10.57 -15.73
#